data_AF-A0A4Q5UH87-F1
#
_entry.id   AF-A0A4Q5UH87-F1
#
_cell.length_a   1.000
_cell.length_b   1.000
_cell.length_c   1.000
_cell.angle_alpha   90.00
_cell.angle_beta   90.00
_cell.angle_gamma   90.00
#
_symmetry.space_group_name_H-M   'P 1'
#
loop_
_entity.id
_entity.type
_entity.pdbx_description
1 polymer ?
#
loop_
_entity_poly.entity_id
_entity_poly.type
_entity_poly.pdbx_seq_one_letter_code
_entity_poly.pdbx_strand_id
1 'polypeptide(L)'
;MNASRLVILLLLSLGSNIYGQQDLARVIDSALKTGNPTIVLPKQDYVLKLENLKPLLLRDLHNILIDGGGSTVTCLRPTQAVQISNCTNLKFANFSFDYDPLPFIQGFVTMLDTAEGMWMEVEIEPSFDIRGIENNLPDRLQIFNPVTLELRSNLFTYWRQDFTRIEHTSGRRFRVYNVQSHLGHNISPGDRIVFSIDSPGPSRPHAIVLDSCSSVLLQDVTVYASNCFGFFEQEGTANRYFRCRVTKRTYDPISLPVRLRSTNADAFHSKAAIRGPVIEECTFQYQGDDGVAINSSFYEVISANKFSVDVIGRYGYPKMRIADKVQFVDSAGKRSGSSILMGITEIVGKAETGTSDHLRTELPAESRGMRIFRLVLADQLSLPPGVLVSSLDMAGAGFRVVNNTIGFTRARGILVKASGGVISGNKIEGCELAAIVVAPEFGWMEAGLSENVHIINNSIKNCMFANSAYGIEQAAPISVVVLNRFGQFSAAGSLRNIFIKNNKITDSPWPAIMVTSVYHGSVTGNVIGRPGVFSRTHGQNFGVINSKAIWTRHTKLVSMQPL
;
A
#
# COMPACT_ATOMS: atom_id res chain seq x y z
N MET A 1 -17.11 -4.07 45.08
CA MET A 1 -15.95 -4.96 44.89
C MET A 1 -16.43 -6.16 44.08
N ASN A 2 -16.25 -6.16 42.75
CA ASN A 2 -16.54 -7.32 41.92
C ASN A 2 -15.24 -7.80 41.29
N ALA A 3 -14.77 -8.95 41.78
CA ALA A 3 -13.54 -9.58 41.34
C ALA A 3 -13.73 -10.15 39.92
N SER A 4 -13.03 -9.55 38.95
CA SER A 4 -12.83 -10.10 37.62
C SER A 4 -12.14 -11.46 37.73
N ARG A 5 -12.87 -12.55 37.48
CA ARG A 5 -12.28 -13.90 37.41
C ARG A 5 -11.44 -14.01 36.14
N LEU A 6 -10.13 -13.85 36.26
CA LEU A 6 -9.15 -14.21 35.25
C LEU A 6 -9.10 -15.76 35.19
N VAL A 7 -9.75 -16.36 34.19
CA VAL A 7 -9.64 -17.80 33.93
C VAL A 7 -8.59 -18.00 32.84
N ILE A 8 -7.40 -18.46 33.25
CA ILE A 8 -6.36 -18.97 32.34
C ILE A 8 -6.83 -20.34 31.86
N LEU A 9 -7.24 -20.45 30.59
CA LEU A 9 -7.49 -21.76 29.98
C LEU A 9 -6.14 -22.45 29.72
N LEU A 10 -5.74 -23.36 30.62
CA LEU A 10 -4.72 -24.37 30.30
C LEU A 10 -5.38 -25.44 29.40
N LEU A 11 -5.13 -25.36 28.10
CA LEU A 11 -5.43 -26.46 27.18
C LEU A 11 -4.39 -27.57 27.41
N LEU A 12 -4.81 -28.66 28.05
CA LEU A 12 -3.98 -29.86 28.24
C LEU A 12 -3.63 -30.48 26.89
N SER A 13 -2.33 -30.62 26.64
CA SER A 13 -1.74 -31.23 25.46
C SER A 13 -1.94 -32.74 25.45
N LEU A 14 -2.58 -33.27 24.41
CA LEU A 14 -2.50 -34.68 24.03
C LEU A 14 -2.14 -34.78 22.55
N GLY A 15 -0.99 -35.40 22.27
CA GLY A 15 -0.63 -35.92 20.95
C GLY A 15 0.43 -35.13 20.18
N SER A 16 1.71 -35.36 20.51
CA SER A 16 2.84 -35.03 19.64
C SER A 16 2.84 -35.96 18.41
N ASN A 17 2.48 -35.41 17.27
CA ASN A 17 2.88 -35.94 15.96
C ASN A 17 3.51 -34.78 15.20
N ILE A 18 4.34 -35.09 14.22
CA ILE A 18 4.84 -34.09 13.25
C ILE A 18 3.67 -33.59 12.35
N TYR A 19 2.45 -34.11 12.60
CA TYR A 19 1.09 -33.67 12.20
C TYR A 19 0.26 -33.01 13.35
N GLY A 20 0.92 -32.53 14.42
CA GLY A 20 0.31 -32.18 15.72
C GLY A 20 0.13 -30.67 16.00
N GLN A 21 0.27 -29.80 15.00
CA GLN A 21 -0.02 -28.38 15.18
C GLN A 21 -1.52 -28.12 15.18
N GLN A 22 -2.00 -27.34 16.16
CA GLN A 22 -3.41 -27.00 16.26
C GLN A 22 -3.82 -25.99 15.18
N ASP A 23 -5.02 -26.17 14.62
CA ASP A 23 -5.63 -25.20 13.71
C ASP A 23 -6.14 -23.99 14.51
N LEU A 24 -5.48 -22.84 14.34
CA LEU A 24 -5.77 -21.62 15.10
C LEU A 24 -7.24 -21.19 14.96
N ALA A 25 -7.82 -21.36 13.77
CA ALA A 25 -9.21 -21.00 13.52
C ALA A 25 -10.16 -21.78 14.44
N ARG A 26 -9.94 -23.11 14.57
CA ARG A 26 -10.75 -23.95 15.46
C ARG A 26 -10.55 -23.62 16.94
N VAL A 27 -9.32 -23.29 17.33
CA VAL A 27 -9.00 -22.91 18.73
C VAL A 27 -9.73 -21.63 19.11
N ILE A 28 -9.65 -20.58 18.27
CA ILE A 28 -10.32 -19.30 18.51
C ILE A 28 -11.85 -19.46 18.44
N ASP A 29 -12.38 -20.15 17.43
CA ASP A 29 -13.82 -20.39 17.28
C ASP A 29 -14.41 -21.12 18.51
N SER A 30 -13.67 -22.08 19.06
CA SER A 30 -14.09 -22.82 20.26
C SER A 30 -14.05 -21.93 21.50
N ALA A 31 -13.02 -21.10 21.64
CA ALA A 31 -12.89 -20.17 22.75
C ALA A 31 -13.99 -19.10 22.72
N LEU A 32 -14.33 -18.54 21.56
CA LEU A 32 -15.42 -17.56 21.41
C LEU A 32 -16.78 -18.13 21.83
N LYS A 33 -17.05 -19.42 21.54
CA LYS A 33 -18.30 -20.10 21.95
C LYS A 33 -18.46 -20.24 23.47
N THR A 34 -17.40 -20.09 24.25
CA THR A 34 -17.49 -20.09 25.72
C THR A 34 -18.11 -18.81 26.27
N GLY A 35 -18.23 -17.75 25.45
CA GLY A 35 -18.71 -16.44 25.87
C GLY A 35 -17.70 -15.63 26.69
N ASN A 36 -16.47 -16.10 26.85
CA ASN A 36 -15.43 -15.35 27.56
C ASN A 36 -14.92 -14.18 26.70
N PRO A 37 -14.95 -12.93 27.19
CA PRO A 37 -14.45 -11.77 26.45
C PRO A 37 -12.92 -11.73 26.33
N THR A 38 -12.19 -12.59 27.05
CA THR A 38 -10.72 -12.64 27.05
C THR A 38 -10.24 -14.04 26.66
N ILE A 39 -9.57 -14.12 25.52
CA ILE A 39 -8.98 -15.34 24.97
C ILE A 39 -7.47 -15.17 25.00
N VAL A 40 -6.79 -15.91 25.86
CA VAL A 40 -5.32 -15.94 25.94
C VAL A 40 -4.85 -17.33 25.53
N LEU A 41 -4.07 -17.39 24.46
CA LEU A 41 -3.52 -18.62 23.94
C LEU A 41 -2.15 -18.92 24.57
N PRO A 42 -1.80 -20.19 24.83
CA PRO A 42 -0.44 -20.54 25.17
C PRO A 42 0.50 -20.24 23.99
N LYS A 43 1.73 -19.84 24.29
CA LYS A 43 2.76 -19.65 23.26
C LYS A 43 3.09 -20.99 22.60
N GLN A 44 2.75 -21.14 21.32
CA GLN A 44 3.10 -22.31 20.52
C GLN A 44 3.04 -22.01 19.03
N ASP A 45 3.37 -23.00 18.21
CA ASP A 45 3.19 -22.93 16.76
C ASP A 45 1.80 -23.45 16.39
N TYR A 46 1.04 -22.63 15.67
CA TYR A 46 -0.26 -22.97 15.10
C TYR A 46 -0.18 -23.01 13.58
N VAL A 47 -1.18 -23.66 12.98
CA VAL A 47 -1.41 -23.57 11.54
C VAL A 47 -2.74 -22.89 11.24
N LEU A 48 -2.82 -22.26 10.07
CA LEU A 48 -4.08 -21.96 9.40
C LEU A 48 -4.16 -22.82 8.15
N LYS A 49 -5.13 -23.73 8.11
CA LYS A 49 -5.30 -24.65 6.98
C LYS A 49 -5.81 -23.97 5.71
N LEU A 50 -6.64 -22.93 5.87
CA LEU A 50 -7.19 -22.12 4.78
C LEU A 50 -7.91 -22.95 3.70
N GLU A 51 -8.55 -24.05 4.11
CA GLU A 51 -9.39 -24.89 3.25
C GLU A 51 -10.50 -24.03 2.62
N ASN A 52 -10.73 -24.24 1.31
CA ASN A 52 -11.71 -23.47 0.53
C ASN A 52 -11.52 -21.93 0.60
N LEU A 53 -10.28 -21.46 0.81
CA LEU A 53 -9.93 -20.03 0.93
C LEU A 53 -10.57 -19.33 2.14
N LYS A 54 -10.97 -20.09 3.17
CA LYS A 54 -11.58 -19.53 4.37
C LYS A 54 -10.49 -19.07 5.36
N PRO A 55 -10.39 -17.76 5.66
CA PRO A 55 -9.48 -17.25 6.68
C PRO A 55 -9.99 -17.55 8.10
N LEU A 56 -9.17 -17.29 9.11
CA LEU A 56 -9.68 -17.04 10.46
C LEU A 56 -10.66 -15.85 10.39
N LEU A 57 -11.92 -16.10 10.70
CA LEU A 57 -12.99 -15.11 10.59
C LEU A 57 -13.40 -14.60 11.97
N LEU A 58 -13.12 -13.33 12.25
CA LEU A 58 -13.60 -12.61 13.42
C LEU A 58 -14.70 -11.66 12.96
N ARG A 59 -15.94 -11.90 13.36
CA ARG A 59 -17.09 -11.16 12.82
C ARG A 59 -18.06 -10.77 13.93
N ASP A 60 -18.54 -9.53 13.85
CA ASP A 60 -19.58 -8.98 14.72
C ASP A 60 -19.19 -9.11 16.23
N LEU A 61 -17.89 -8.98 16.53
CA LEU A 61 -17.36 -9.09 17.90
C LEU A 61 -17.31 -7.72 18.57
N HIS A 62 -17.68 -7.68 19.85
CA HIS A 62 -17.70 -6.46 20.65
C HIS A 62 -17.03 -6.68 22.00
N ASN A 63 -16.07 -5.82 22.35
CA ASN A 63 -15.35 -5.85 23.64
C ASN A 63 -14.61 -7.18 23.89
N ILE A 64 -13.92 -7.69 22.86
CA ILE A 64 -13.17 -8.95 22.92
C ILE A 64 -11.66 -8.66 22.92
N LEU A 65 -10.91 -9.44 23.69
CA LEU A 65 -9.46 -9.50 23.65
C LEU A 65 -9.03 -10.90 23.19
N ILE A 66 -8.22 -10.96 22.15
CA ILE A 66 -7.53 -12.16 21.67
C ILE A 66 -6.03 -11.92 21.75
N ASP A 67 -5.36 -12.67 22.61
CA ASP A 67 -3.92 -12.63 22.81
C ASP A 67 -3.31 -13.96 22.41
N GLY A 68 -2.44 -13.94 21.41
CA GLY A 68 -1.75 -15.11 20.89
C GLY A 68 -0.60 -15.60 21.78
N GLY A 69 -0.25 -14.91 22.86
CA GLY A 69 0.85 -15.31 23.75
C GLY A 69 2.23 -15.26 23.10
N GLY A 70 2.38 -14.59 21.94
CA GLY A 70 3.61 -14.56 21.16
C GLY A 70 3.78 -15.78 20.24
N SER A 71 2.67 -16.36 19.80
CA SER A 71 2.63 -17.55 18.95
C SER A 71 2.98 -17.26 17.49
N THR A 72 3.50 -18.29 16.81
CA THR A 72 3.73 -18.27 15.36
C THR A 72 2.61 -19.03 14.66
N VAL A 73 2.17 -18.54 13.51
CA VAL A 73 1.08 -19.09 12.71
C VAL A 73 1.56 -19.30 11.29
N THR A 74 1.62 -20.56 10.85
CA THR A 74 1.95 -20.91 9.47
C THR A 74 0.67 -21.12 8.67
N CYS A 75 0.47 -20.28 7.65
CA CYS A 75 -0.59 -20.42 6.66
C CYS A 75 -0.18 -21.47 5.62
N LEU A 76 -0.96 -22.55 5.50
CA LEU A 76 -0.64 -23.67 4.60
C LEU A 76 -1.01 -23.41 3.13
N ARG A 77 -1.31 -22.15 2.79
CA ARG A 77 -1.64 -21.69 1.43
C ARG A 77 -1.41 -20.18 1.32
N PRO A 78 -0.84 -19.66 0.22
CA PRO A 78 -0.64 -18.22 -0.02
C PRO A 78 -1.96 -17.48 -0.34
N THR A 79 -2.83 -17.36 0.65
CA THR A 79 -4.13 -16.66 0.59
C THR A 79 -4.36 -15.89 1.89
N GLN A 80 -5.43 -15.10 1.98
CA GLN A 80 -5.80 -14.37 3.18
C GLN A 80 -5.84 -15.23 4.45
N ALA A 81 -5.15 -14.77 5.49
CA ALA A 81 -5.01 -15.47 6.77
C ALA A 81 -6.13 -15.09 7.74
N VAL A 82 -6.42 -13.79 7.88
CA VAL A 82 -7.37 -13.27 8.87
C VAL A 82 -8.32 -12.26 8.23
N GLN A 83 -9.61 -12.41 8.52
CA GLN A 83 -10.65 -11.44 8.19
C GLN A 83 -11.32 -10.99 9.50
N ILE A 84 -11.27 -9.69 9.77
CA ILE A 84 -11.95 -9.04 10.89
C ILE A 84 -13.02 -8.13 10.31
N SER A 85 -14.29 -8.39 10.60
CA SER A 85 -15.42 -7.67 10.01
C SER A 85 -16.39 -7.19 11.08
N ASN A 86 -16.85 -5.93 10.97
CA ASN A 86 -17.87 -5.33 11.83
C ASN A 86 -17.57 -5.44 13.35
N CYS A 87 -16.29 -5.47 13.72
CA CYS A 87 -15.89 -5.59 15.11
C CYS A 87 -15.75 -4.20 15.75
N THR A 88 -16.12 -4.08 17.03
CA THR A 88 -15.97 -2.85 17.81
C THR A 88 -15.22 -3.14 19.10
N ASN A 89 -14.19 -2.35 19.40
CA ASN A 89 -13.40 -2.52 20.63
C ASN A 89 -12.81 -3.95 20.75
N LEU A 90 -12.28 -4.47 19.64
CA LEU A 90 -11.54 -5.73 19.59
C LEU A 90 -10.05 -5.44 19.78
N LYS A 91 -9.37 -6.17 20.66
CA LYS A 91 -7.91 -6.24 20.71
C LYS A 91 -7.45 -7.59 20.14
N PHE A 92 -6.56 -7.56 19.16
CA PHE A 92 -5.93 -8.74 18.58
C PHE A 92 -4.40 -8.57 18.65
N ALA A 93 -3.74 -9.40 19.46
CA ALA A 93 -2.36 -9.13 19.86
C ALA A 93 -1.45 -10.36 19.90
N ASN A 94 -0.15 -10.12 19.80
CA ASN A 94 0.94 -11.09 20.03
C ASN A 94 0.90 -12.33 19.12
N PHE A 95 0.82 -12.10 17.81
CA PHE A 95 0.89 -13.15 16.79
C PHE A 95 1.97 -12.84 15.75
N SER A 96 2.57 -13.87 15.17
CA SER A 96 3.38 -13.77 13.96
C SER A 96 2.81 -14.69 12.88
N PHE A 97 2.59 -14.18 11.67
CA PHE A 97 2.05 -14.92 10.53
C PHE A 97 3.09 -15.10 9.44
N ASP A 98 3.14 -16.30 8.87
CA ASP A 98 3.98 -16.64 7.73
C ASP A 98 3.28 -17.66 6.82
N TYR A 99 3.90 -18.00 5.69
CA TYR A 99 3.34 -18.86 4.67
C TYR A 99 4.26 -20.00 4.28
N ASP A 100 3.70 -21.19 4.13
CA ASP A 100 4.34 -22.34 3.50
C ASP A 100 3.31 -23.07 2.60
N PRO A 101 3.42 -23.00 1.26
CA PRO A 101 4.51 -22.36 0.51
C PRO A 101 4.44 -20.83 0.52
N LEU A 102 5.58 -20.19 0.27
CA LEU A 102 5.70 -18.73 0.14
C LEU A 102 5.01 -18.20 -1.12
N PRO A 103 4.50 -16.95 -1.09
CA PRO A 103 3.85 -16.32 -2.24
C PRO A 103 4.83 -15.72 -3.28
N PHE A 104 6.12 -15.99 -3.13
CA PHE A 104 7.19 -15.53 -4.02
C PHE A 104 8.31 -16.56 -4.03
N ILE A 105 9.16 -16.47 -5.05
CA ILE A 105 10.40 -17.25 -5.15
C ILE A 105 11.60 -16.33 -5.32
N GLN A 106 12.79 -16.80 -4.93
CA GLN A 106 14.04 -16.07 -5.11
C GLN A 106 15.12 -16.94 -5.77
N GLY A 107 16.11 -16.26 -6.31
CA GLY A 107 17.17 -16.85 -7.12
C GLY A 107 18.30 -15.85 -7.36
N PHE A 108 19.12 -16.17 -8.33
CA PHE A 108 20.22 -15.30 -8.76
C PHE A 108 20.31 -15.24 -10.28
N VAL A 109 20.73 -14.10 -10.81
CA VAL A 109 21.07 -13.93 -12.22
C VAL A 109 22.34 -14.74 -12.50
N THR A 110 22.29 -15.66 -13.46
CA THR A 110 23.45 -16.46 -13.89
C THR A 110 24.12 -15.87 -15.13
N MET A 111 23.31 -15.38 -16.08
CA MET A 111 23.79 -14.85 -17.34
C MET A 111 22.85 -13.74 -17.86
N LEU A 112 23.40 -12.85 -18.67
CA LEU A 112 22.67 -11.78 -19.33
C LEU A 112 22.94 -11.84 -20.83
N ASP A 113 21.96 -11.41 -21.61
CA ASP A 113 22.18 -11.08 -23.01
C ASP A 113 23.00 -9.78 -23.14
N THR A 114 24.30 -9.92 -23.35
CA THR A 114 25.19 -8.76 -23.52
C THR A 114 25.17 -8.18 -24.93
N ALA A 115 24.55 -8.88 -25.89
CA ALA A 115 24.49 -8.43 -27.28
C ALA A 115 23.27 -7.55 -27.53
N GLU A 116 22.09 -8.01 -27.10
CA GLU A 116 20.82 -7.31 -27.38
C GLU A 116 20.04 -6.93 -26.11
N GLY A 117 20.42 -7.45 -24.93
CA GLY A 117 19.71 -7.18 -23.67
C GLY A 117 18.28 -7.73 -23.63
N MET A 118 17.98 -8.73 -24.45
CA MET A 118 16.63 -9.26 -24.63
C MET A 118 16.28 -10.38 -23.66
N TRP A 119 17.25 -10.91 -22.93
CA TRP A 119 16.99 -11.95 -21.93
C TRP A 119 17.98 -11.91 -20.77
N MET A 120 17.56 -12.49 -19.66
CA MET A 120 18.42 -12.88 -18.54
C MET A 120 18.15 -14.32 -18.16
N GLU A 121 19.20 -15.05 -17.81
CA GLU A 121 19.07 -16.36 -17.19
C GLU A 121 19.18 -16.21 -15.68
N VAL A 122 18.28 -16.89 -14.97
CA VAL A 122 18.21 -16.93 -13.52
C VAL A 122 18.23 -18.37 -13.04
N GLU A 123 18.82 -18.61 -11.87
CA GLU A 123 18.76 -19.89 -11.16
C GLU A 123 17.96 -19.74 -9.87
N ILE A 124 16.90 -20.54 -9.72
CA ILE A 124 16.00 -20.49 -8.56
C ILE A 124 16.60 -21.29 -7.40
N GLU A 125 16.58 -20.71 -6.20
CA GLU A 125 17.17 -21.34 -5.01
C GLU A 125 16.47 -22.67 -4.67
N PRO A 126 17.20 -23.69 -4.16
CA PRO A 126 16.66 -25.05 -3.94
C PRO A 126 15.40 -25.14 -3.07
N SER A 127 15.22 -24.20 -2.15
CA SER A 127 14.11 -24.14 -1.19
C SER A 127 12.74 -23.81 -1.80
N PHE A 128 12.70 -23.31 -3.03
CA PHE A 128 11.46 -22.86 -3.65
C PHE A 128 10.88 -23.93 -4.58
N ASP A 129 9.56 -23.98 -4.70
CA ASP A 129 8.92 -24.82 -5.69
C ASP A 129 9.09 -24.19 -7.09
N ILE A 130 9.57 -24.99 -8.04
CA ILE A 130 9.77 -24.56 -9.43
C ILE A 130 8.72 -25.09 -10.39
N ARG A 131 7.75 -25.88 -9.91
CA ARG A 131 6.71 -26.48 -10.75
C ARG A 131 5.85 -25.39 -11.39
N GLY A 132 5.76 -25.42 -12.73
CA GLY A 132 4.89 -24.54 -13.48
C GLY A 132 5.41 -23.09 -13.63
N ILE A 133 6.66 -22.81 -13.26
CA ILE A 133 7.29 -21.49 -13.51
C ILE A 133 7.29 -21.17 -15.01
N GLU A 134 7.58 -22.15 -15.85
CA GLU A 134 7.66 -22.00 -17.31
C GLU A 134 6.34 -21.57 -17.96
N ASN A 135 5.22 -21.76 -17.26
CA ASN A 135 3.89 -21.37 -17.73
C ASN A 135 3.38 -20.07 -17.10
N ASN A 136 4.16 -19.44 -16.21
CA ASN A 136 3.74 -18.29 -15.43
C ASN A 136 4.76 -17.16 -15.49
N LEU A 137 4.48 -16.14 -16.32
CA LEU A 137 5.23 -14.89 -16.29
C LEU A 137 5.10 -14.25 -14.90
N PRO A 138 6.21 -13.79 -14.30
CA PRO A 138 6.19 -13.21 -12.97
C PRO A 138 5.35 -11.95 -12.99
N ASP A 139 4.49 -11.78 -11.97
CA ASP A 139 3.72 -10.54 -11.84
C ASP A 139 4.66 -9.33 -11.69
N ARG A 140 5.71 -9.53 -10.88
CA ARG A 140 6.79 -8.57 -10.64
C ARG A 140 8.11 -9.30 -10.47
N LEU A 141 9.17 -8.66 -10.96
CA LEU A 141 10.55 -9.11 -10.80
C LEU A 141 11.40 -7.96 -10.25
N GLN A 142 12.02 -8.21 -9.10
CA GLN A 142 12.90 -7.26 -8.42
C GLN A 142 14.32 -7.80 -8.37
N ILE A 143 15.30 -6.91 -8.57
CA ILE A 143 16.73 -7.21 -8.50
C ILE A 143 17.29 -6.65 -7.18
N PHE A 144 18.09 -7.46 -6.50
CA PHE A 144 18.72 -7.14 -5.23
C PHE A 144 20.24 -7.26 -5.35
N ASN A 145 20.95 -6.38 -4.65
CA ASN A 145 22.40 -6.44 -4.55
C ASN A 145 22.80 -7.71 -3.75
N PRO A 146 23.77 -8.50 -4.24
CA PRO A 146 24.10 -9.79 -3.63
C PRO A 146 24.86 -9.69 -2.31
N VAL A 147 25.41 -8.52 -1.99
CA VAL A 147 26.15 -8.25 -0.75
C VAL A 147 25.23 -7.63 0.29
N THR A 148 24.53 -6.54 -0.05
CA THR A 148 23.66 -5.84 0.90
C THR A 148 22.31 -6.51 1.09
N LEU A 149 21.88 -7.35 0.15
CA LEU A 149 20.55 -7.99 0.12
C LEU A 149 19.38 -6.99 0.13
N GLU A 150 19.63 -5.79 -0.39
CA GLU A 150 18.68 -4.71 -0.59
C GLU A 150 18.42 -4.51 -2.09
N LEU A 151 17.32 -3.82 -2.42
CA LEU A 151 16.99 -3.49 -3.81
C LEU A 151 18.16 -2.78 -4.49
N ARG A 152 18.47 -3.22 -5.70
CA ARG A 152 19.59 -2.69 -6.46
C ARG A 152 19.25 -1.29 -6.97
N SER A 153 20.09 -0.32 -6.62
CA SER A 153 19.89 1.07 -7.01
C SER A 153 20.05 1.29 -8.51
N ASN A 154 19.42 2.36 -9.02
CA ASN A 154 19.42 2.72 -10.44
C ASN A 154 18.78 1.66 -11.35
N LEU A 155 17.75 0.98 -10.85
CA LEU A 155 16.88 0.08 -11.60
C LEU A 155 15.41 0.39 -11.30
N PHE A 156 14.53 -0.13 -12.14
CA PHE A 156 13.11 -0.25 -11.84
C PHE A 156 12.75 -1.70 -11.56
N THR A 157 11.70 -1.92 -10.77
CA THR A 157 11.00 -3.20 -10.75
C THR A 157 10.36 -3.48 -12.11
N TYR A 158 10.54 -4.69 -12.63
CA TYR A 158 9.92 -5.17 -13.86
C TYR A 158 8.56 -5.81 -13.57
N TRP A 159 7.64 -5.68 -14.51
CA TRP A 159 6.26 -6.16 -14.43
C TRP A 159 6.02 -7.30 -15.42
N ARG A 160 4.90 -8.01 -15.24
CA ARG A 160 4.48 -9.07 -16.16
C ARG A 160 4.53 -8.64 -17.63
N GLN A 161 4.06 -7.44 -17.96
CA GLN A 161 4.07 -6.93 -19.34
C GLN A 161 5.46 -6.62 -19.91
N ASP A 162 6.51 -6.63 -19.09
CA ASP A 162 7.88 -6.44 -19.55
C ASP A 162 8.49 -7.76 -20.08
N PHE A 163 7.77 -8.89 -19.95
CA PHE A 163 8.24 -10.21 -20.34
C PHE A 163 7.37 -10.85 -21.43
N THR A 164 8.02 -11.58 -22.34
CA THR A 164 7.35 -12.32 -23.42
C THR A 164 7.15 -13.79 -23.06
N ARG A 165 8.15 -14.43 -22.45
CA ARG A 165 8.13 -15.84 -22.06
C ARG A 165 9.20 -16.16 -21.03
N ILE A 166 9.04 -17.29 -20.35
CA ILE A 166 10.08 -17.94 -19.56
C ILE A 166 10.36 -19.31 -20.18
N GLU A 167 11.64 -19.65 -20.29
CA GLU A 167 12.10 -20.93 -20.82
C GLU A 167 12.90 -21.68 -19.76
N HIS A 168 12.56 -22.94 -19.51
CA HIS A 168 13.42 -23.82 -18.71
C HIS A 168 14.65 -24.21 -19.52
N THR A 169 15.85 -23.86 -19.05
CA THR A 169 17.09 -24.14 -19.79
C THR A 169 17.79 -25.39 -19.29
N SER A 170 17.98 -25.52 -17.96
CA SER A 170 18.57 -26.71 -17.33
C SER A 170 18.38 -26.67 -15.82
N GLY A 171 18.23 -27.82 -15.16
CA GLY A 171 18.18 -27.89 -13.69
C GLY A 171 17.14 -26.93 -13.09
N ARG A 172 17.59 -25.94 -12.31
CA ARG A 172 16.76 -24.86 -11.72
C ARG A 172 16.93 -23.52 -12.43
N ARG A 173 17.43 -23.54 -13.67
CA ARG A 173 17.71 -22.36 -14.49
C ARG A 173 16.60 -22.10 -15.48
N PHE A 174 16.25 -20.83 -15.56
CA PHE A 174 15.20 -20.32 -16.41
C PHE A 174 15.69 -19.07 -17.11
N ARG A 175 15.42 -18.97 -18.41
CA ARG A 175 15.68 -17.76 -19.18
C ARG A 175 14.39 -16.96 -19.30
N VAL A 176 14.43 -15.73 -18.80
CA VAL A 176 13.34 -14.76 -18.89
C VAL A 176 13.60 -13.84 -20.08
N TYR A 177 12.66 -13.76 -21.01
CA TYR A 177 12.76 -12.96 -22.21
C TYR A 177 11.96 -11.67 -22.07
N ASN A 178 12.57 -10.54 -22.42
CA ASN A 178 12.01 -9.20 -22.27
C ASN A 178 11.23 -8.79 -23.54
N VAL A 179 10.29 -7.87 -23.38
CA VAL A 179 9.58 -7.21 -24.49
C VAL A 179 10.48 -6.18 -25.17
N GLN A 180 11.34 -5.51 -24.41
CA GLN A 180 12.26 -4.50 -24.90
C GLN A 180 13.68 -4.75 -24.39
N SER A 181 14.67 -4.22 -25.10
CA SER A 181 16.07 -4.32 -24.69
C SER A 181 16.30 -3.65 -23.34
N HIS A 182 17.07 -4.34 -22.49
CA HIS A 182 17.56 -3.82 -21.21
C HIS A 182 19.08 -3.65 -21.21
N LEU A 183 19.70 -3.46 -22.39
CA LEU A 183 21.12 -3.12 -22.48
C LEU A 183 21.43 -1.86 -21.65
N GLY A 184 22.53 -1.91 -20.90
CA GLY A 184 22.96 -0.81 -20.04
C GLY A 184 22.17 -0.66 -18.73
N HIS A 185 21.19 -1.52 -18.46
CA HIS A 185 20.62 -1.61 -17.12
C HIS A 185 21.68 -2.11 -16.14
N ASN A 186 21.64 -1.59 -14.91
CA ASN A 186 22.59 -1.92 -13.86
C ASN A 186 22.32 -3.31 -13.25
N ILE A 187 22.25 -4.37 -14.06
CA ILE A 187 22.10 -5.78 -13.64
C ILE A 187 23.42 -6.50 -13.92
N SER A 188 23.80 -7.44 -13.06
CA SER A 188 25.02 -8.22 -13.19
C SER A 188 24.78 -9.69 -12.81
N PRO A 189 25.49 -10.65 -13.44
CA PRO A 189 25.57 -12.01 -12.92
C PRO A 189 25.94 -12.01 -11.43
N GLY A 190 25.27 -12.85 -10.65
CA GLY A 190 25.36 -12.90 -9.19
C GLY A 190 24.34 -12.02 -8.47
N ASP A 191 23.71 -11.05 -9.12
CA ASP A 191 22.60 -10.30 -8.51
C ASP A 191 21.47 -11.23 -8.10
N ARG A 192 20.83 -10.91 -6.98
CA ARG A 192 19.72 -11.68 -6.43
C ARG A 192 18.41 -11.23 -7.05
N ILE A 193 17.45 -12.13 -7.17
CA ILE A 193 16.12 -11.84 -7.74
C ILE A 193 15.00 -12.30 -6.82
N VAL A 194 13.84 -11.64 -6.91
CA VAL A 194 12.57 -12.13 -6.35
C VAL A 194 11.46 -12.02 -7.38
N PHE A 195 10.76 -13.13 -7.65
CA PHE A 195 9.56 -13.17 -8.48
C PHE A 195 8.32 -13.25 -7.58
N SER A 196 7.35 -12.37 -7.84
CA SER A 196 5.98 -12.61 -7.41
C SER A 196 5.41 -13.75 -8.27
N ILE A 197 5.00 -14.85 -7.64
CA ILE A 197 4.36 -15.96 -8.34
C ILE A 197 2.85 -15.93 -8.06
N ASP A 198 2.07 -16.28 -9.07
CA ASP A 198 0.64 -16.49 -8.87
C ASP A 198 0.43 -17.72 -7.98
N SER A 199 -0.53 -17.64 -7.06
CA SER A 199 -0.92 -18.79 -6.24
C SER A 199 -1.36 -19.94 -7.17
N PRO A 200 -0.99 -21.21 -6.89
CA PRO A 200 -1.51 -22.36 -7.62
C PRO A 200 -3.03 -22.49 -7.36
N GLY A 201 -3.82 -21.85 -8.22
CA GLY A 201 -5.28 -21.75 -8.10
C GLY A 201 -5.76 -20.47 -7.39
N PRO A 202 -7.08 -20.36 -7.14
CA PRO A 202 -7.68 -19.13 -6.64
C PRO A 202 -7.07 -18.73 -5.29
N SER A 203 -6.97 -17.42 -5.04
CA SER A 203 -6.53 -16.90 -3.76
C SER A 203 -7.33 -15.64 -3.41
N ARG A 204 -7.48 -15.38 -2.11
CA ARG A 204 -7.99 -14.11 -1.60
C ARG A 204 -6.78 -13.22 -1.26
N PRO A 205 -6.78 -11.94 -1.65
CA PRO A 205 -5.65 -11.06 -1.39
C PRO A 205 -5.55 -10.64 0.08
N HIS A 206 -4.33 -10.22 0.43
CA HIS A 206 -3.89 -9.61 1.68
C HIS A 206 -3.80 -10.61 2.84
N ALA A 207 -2.87 -10.43 3.77
CA ALA A 207 -2.72 -11.35 4.91
C ALA A 207 -3.80 -11.12 5.97
N ILE A 208 -3.95 -9.88 6.45
CA ILE A 208 -4.91 -9.50 7.49
C ILE A 208 -5.79 -8.37 6.98
N VAL A 209 -7.11 -8.59 6.97
CA VAL A 209 -8.10 -7.62 6.51
C VAL A 209 -9.00 -7.17 7.66
N LEU A 210 -9.16 -5.85 7.80
CA LEU A 210 -10.16 -5.21 8.65
C LEU A 210 -11.22 -4.54 7.78
N ASP A 211 -12.48 -4.86 8.00
CA ASP A 211 -13.59 -4.34 7.22
C ASP A 211 -14.67 -3.79 8.13
N SER A 212 -15.05 -2.52 7.93
CA SER A 212 -16.12 -1.86 8.69
C SER A 212 -15.97 -1.95 10.22
N CYS A 213 -14.72 -1.90 10.69
CA CYS A 213 -14.37 -2.04 12.10
C CYS A 213 -14.21 -0.69 12.81
N SER A 214 -14.49 -0.65 14.10
CA SER A 214 -14.38 0.55 14.94
C SER A 214 -13.52 0.30 16.17
N SER A 215 -12.56 1.18 16.43
CA SER A 215 -11.74 1.13 17.65
C SER A 215 -11.05 -0.23 17.85
N VAL A 216 -10.63 -0.89 16.76
CA VAL A 216 -9.87 -2.14 16.83
C VAL A 216 -8.40 -1.83 17.10
N LEU A 217 -7.78 -2.57 18.00
CA LEU A 217 -6.35 -2.52 18.29
C LEU A 217 -5.66 -3.80 17.79
N LEU A 218 -4.85 -3.67 16.74
CA LEU A 218 -3.83 -4.64 16.41
C LEU A 218 -2.53 -4.26 17.12
N GLN A 219 -2.01 -5.17 17.95
CA GLN A 219 -0.83 -4.89 18.78
C GLN A 219 0.19 -6.02 18.69
N ASP A 220 1.46 -5.69 18.43
CA ASP A 220 2.56 -6.67 18.41
C ASP A 220 2.26 -7.84 17.43
N VAL A 221 1.68 -7.53 16.27
CA VAL A 221 1.36 -8.49 15.20
C VAL A 221 2.40 -8.39 14.09
N THR A 222 3.02 -9.51 13.73
CA THR A 222 4.02 -9.59 12.66
C THR A 222 3.47 -10.36 11.45
N VAL A 223 3.72 -9.87 10.24
CA VAL A 223 3.45 -10.56 8.97
C VAL A 223 4.77 -10.68 8.21
N TYR A 224 5.23 -11.91 8.00
CA TYR A 224 6.51 -12.17 7.33
C TYR A 224 6.42 -12.27 5.81
N ALA A 225 5.25 -12.66 5.29
CA ALA A 225 4.96 -12.76 3.87
C ALA A 225 3.46 -12.52 3.61
N SER A 226 3.09 -12.20 2.37
CA SER A 226 1.69 -12.10 1.91
C SER A 226 1.64 -12.16 0.40
N ASN A 227 0.57 -12.75 -0.15
CA ASN A 227 0.30 -12.74 -1.60
C ASN A 227 -0.02 -11.35 -2.15
N CYS A 228 -0.35 -10.39 -1.29
CA CYS A 228 -0.60 -9.00 -1.65
C CYS A 228 -0.17 -8.10 -0.48
N PHE A 229 -1.12 -7.40 0.18
CA PHE A 229 -0.82 -6.49 1.28
C PHE A 229 -0.59 -7.23 2.62
N GLY A 230 0.20 -6.66 3.52
CA GLY A 230 0.33 -7.15 4.90
C GLY A 230 -0.97 -6.91 5.68
N PHE A 231 -1.27 -5.64 5.93
CA PHE A 231 -2.50 -5.18 6.55
C PHE A 231 -3.34 -4.39 5.54
N PHE A 232 -4.60 -4.74 5.40
CA PHE A 232 -5.57 -3.94 4.64
C PHE A 232 -6.73 -3.57 5.55
N GLU A 233 -7.06 -2.30 5.67
CA GLU A 233 -8.33 -1.88 6.24
C GLU A 233 -9.20 -1.14 5.24
N GLN A 234 -10.50 -1.31 5.40
CA GLN A 234 -11.47 -0.50 4.68
C GLN A 234 -12.64 -0.10 5.56
N GLU A 235 -13.17 1.09 5.31
CA GLU A 235 -14.38 1.63 5.94
C GLU A 235 -14.34 1.64 7.49
N GLY A 236 -13.13 1.64 8.05
CA GLY A 236 -12.88 1.61 9.49
C GLY A 236 -12.98 2.98 10.16
N THR A 237 -13.07 2.99 11.48
CA THR A 237 -13.02 4.24 12.27
C THR A 237 -12.17 4.08 13.51
N ALA A 238 -11.14 4.93 13.62
CA ALA A 238 -10.24 4.98 14.77
C ALA A 238 -9.56 3.64 15.10
N ASN A 239 -9.27 2.82 14.09
CA ASN A 239 -8.46 1.61 14.27
C ASN A 239 -6.99 1.98 14.53
N ARG A 240 -6.32 1.17 15.35
CA ARG A 240 -4.94 1.39 15.78
C ARG A 240 -4.08 0.17 15.52
N TYR A 241 -2.90 0.43 14.97
CA TYR A 241 -1.84 -0.53 14.70
C TYR A 241 -0.64 -0.10 15.52
N PHE A 242 -0.29 -0.90 16.52
CA PHE A 242 0.71 -0.54 17.51
C PHE A 242 1.80 -1.60 17.59
N ARG A 243 3.04 -1.24 17.25
CA ARG A 243 4.18 -2.18 17.16
C ARG A 243 3.92 -3.38 16.24
N CYS A 244 3.07 -3.19 15.23
CA CYS A 244 2.88 -4.18 14.17
C CYS A 244 4.08 -4.17 13.22
N ARG A 245 4.36 -5.32 12.61
CA ARG A 245 5.52 -5.51 11.76
C ARG A 245 5.14 -6.18 10.44
N VAL A 246 5.63 -5.63 9.34
CA VAL A 246 5.74 -6.30 8.06
C VAL A 246 7.23 -6.29 7.73
N THR A 247 7.86 -7.46 7.72
CA THR A 247 9.30 -7.56 7.50
C THR A 247 9.67 -8.95 7.02
N LYS A 248 10.83 -9.10 6.38
CA LYS A 248 11.31 -10.40 5.93
C LYS A 248 11.80 -11.23 7.11
N ARG A 249 11.70 -12.55 7.00
CA ARG A 249 12.27 -13.47 7.99
C ARG A 249 13.79 -13.53 7.83
N THR A 250 14.55 -13.17 8.86
CA THR A 250 16.02 -13.12 8.82
C THR A 250 16.70 -14.48 9.04
N TYR A 251 16.01 -15.40 9.73
CA TYR A 251 16.35 -16.81 9.82
C TYR A 251 15.16 -17.63 9.34
N ASP A 252 15.34 -18.33 8.23
CA ASP A 252 14.28 -19.17 7.68
C ASP A 252 14.83 -20.56 7.35
N PRO A 253 14.34 -21.62 8.02
CA PRO A 253 14.70 -22.99 7.66
C PRO A 253 14.09 -23.43 6.31
N ILE A 254 13.08 -22.70 5.80
CA ILE A 254 12.51 -22.93 4.46
C ILE A 254 13.46 -22.35 3.42
N SER A 255 13.78 -21.05 3.44
CA SER A 255 14.75 -20.43 2.52
C SER A 255 16.12 -20.17 3.17
N LEU A 256 17.05 -21.10 2.98
CA LEU A 256 18.48 -20.79 3.12
C LEU A 256 19.08 -20.60 1.72
N PRO A 257 19.58 -19.39 1.38
CA PRO A 257 19.85 -18.23 2.25
C PRO A 257 18.69 -17.22 2.46
N VAL A 258 18.93 -16.25 3.37
CA VAL A 258 18.00 -15.21 3.89
C VAL A 258 16.96 -14.71 2.88
N ARG A 259 15.69 -14.61 3.32
CA ARG A 259 14.61 -14.01 2.51
C ARG A 259 14.95 -12.59 2.10
N LEU A 260 14.62 -12.22 0.87
CA LEU A 260 14.87 -10.87 0.35
C LEU A 260 13.66 -9.94 0.49
N ARG A 261 12.44 -10.49 0.48
CA ARG A 261 11.17 -9.76 0.50
C ARG A 261 10.29 -10.19 1.68
N SER A 262 9.41 -9.28 2.11
CA SER A 262 8.26 -9.56 2.98
C SER A 262 6.99 -9.80 2.16
N THR A 263 6.11 -8.82 1.99
CA THR A 263 4.84 -8.96 1.25
C THR A 263 5.00 -8.62 -0.23
N ASN A 264 4.17 -9.20 -1.11
CA ASN A 264 4.26 -8.95 -2.56
C ASN A 264 3.81 -7.54 -2.99
N ALA A 265 3.01 -6.87 -2.17
CA ALA A 265 2.62 -5.49 -2.35
C ALA A 265 2.72 -4.73 -1.01
N ASP A 266 1.89 -3.73 -0.77
CA ASP A 266 1.96 -2.80 0.35
C ASP A 266 2.07 -3.49 1.74
N ALA A 267 2.82 -2.88 2.66
CA ALA A 267 2.83 -3.36 4.04
C ALA A 267 1.52 -3.01 4.76
N PHE A 268 1.01 -1.80 4.54
CA PHE A 268 -0.24 -1.32 5.08
C PHE A 268 -1.01 -0.50 4.04
N HIS A 269 -2.31 -0.79 3.87
CA HIS A 269 -3.19 -0.03 2.99
C HIS A 269 -4.54 0.25 3.68
N SER A 270 -5.00 1.50 3.65
CA SER A 270 -6.30 1.92 4.19
C SER A 270 -7.14 2.58 3.10
N LYS A 271 -8.33 2.02 2.87
CA LYS A 271 -9.29 2.50 1.87
C LYS A 271 -10.56 3.00 2.54
N ALA A 272 -10.88 4.27 2.34
CA ALA A 272 -12.14 4.88 2.77
C ALA A 272 -12.42 4.75 4.28
N ALA A 273 -11.39 4.83 5.12
CA ALA A 273 -11.58 4.97 6.56
C ALA A 273 -12.33 6.28 6.88
N ILE A 274 -13.15 6.29 7.93
CA ILE A 274 -13.86 7.48 8.39
C ILE A 274 -12.90 8.38 9.17
N ARG A 275 -12.20 7.77 10.12
CA ARG A 275 -11.21 8.41 10.99
C ARG A 275 -10.00 7.51 11.12
N GLY A 276 -8.81 8.12 11.17
CA GLY A 276 -7.58 7.34 11.21
C GLY A 276 -7.24 6.75 9.85
N PRO A 277 -6.32 5.78 9.76
CA PRO A 277 -5.78 4.94 10.83
C PRO A 277 -4.83 5.66 11.79
N VAL A 278 -4.56 5.02 12.93
CA VAL A 278 -3.42 5.34 13.81
C VAL A 278 -2.38 4.22 13.69
N ILE A 279 -1.20 4.56 13.17
CA ILE A 279 -0.07 3.66 12.93
C ILE A 279 1.11 4.19 13.75
N GLU A 280 1.43 3.47 14.83
CA GLU A 280 2.37 3.92 15.85
C GLU A 280 3.40 2.84 16.19
N GLU A 281 4.68 3.21 16.18
CA GLU A 281 5.80 2.33 16.54
C GLU A 281 5.90 1.04 15.69
N CYS A 282 5.35 1.06 14.48
CA CYS A 282 5.36 -0.07 13.56
C CYS A 282 6.67 -0.16 12.77
N THR A 283 6.94 -1.35 12.21
CA THR A 283 8.05 -1.60 11.28
C THR A 283 7.53 -2.15 9.97
N PHE A 284 7.67 -1.42 8.87
CA PHE A 284 7.20 -1.83 7.53
C PHE A 284 8.35 -1.81 6.54
N GLN A 285 8.95 -2.97 6.29
CA GLN A 285 10.16 -3.10 5.50
C GLN A 285 10.13 -4.28 4.53
N TYR A 286 10.89 -4.15 3.44
CA TYR A 286 11.15 -5.21 2.45
C TYR A 286 9.93 -5.69 1.65
N GLN A 287 8.83 -4.93 1.68
CA GLN A 287 7.63 -5.23 0.92
C GLN A 287 7.79 -4.87 -0.58
N GLY A 288 6.90 -5.40 -1.42
CA GLY A 288 6.95 -5.23 -2.86
C GLY A 288 6.37 -3.91 -3.39
N ASP A 289 5.78 -3.08 -2.54
CA ASP A 289 5.14 -1.80 -2.89
C ASP A 289 5.13 -0.83 -1.67
N ASP A 290 4.12 0.00 -1.48
CA ASP A 290 4.15 1.05 -0.45
C ASP A 290 4.33 0.54 0.99
N GLY A 291 4.99 1.33 1.84
CA GLY A 291 4.99 1.08 3.29
C GLY A 291 3.61 1.34 3.90
N VAL A 292 3.05 2.51 3.62
CA VAL A 292 1.73 2.93 4.08
C VAL A 292 1.02 3.65 2.95
N ALA A 293 -0.17 3.19 2.58
CA ALA A 293 -1.08 3.91 1.68
C ALA A 293 -2.40 4.22 2.41
N ILE A 294 -2.85 5.48 2.37
CA ILE A 294 -4.13 5.92 2.94
C ILE A 294 -4.88 6.73 1.89
N ASN A 295 -6.02 6.24 1.42
CA ASN A 295 -6.77 6.92 0.36
C ASN A 295 -8.28 6.66 0.36
N SER A 296 -8.97 7.36 -0.54
CA SER A 296 -10.35 7.10 -0.94
C SER A 296 -10.45 6.99 -2.47
N SER A 297 -11.66 7.03 -3.02
CA SER A 297 -11.92 6.91 -4.45
C SER A 297 -12.55 8.17 -5.03
N PHE A 298 -12.12 8.52 -6.25
CA PHE A 298 -12.87 9.41 -7.13
C PHE A 298 -13.94 8.60 -7.88
N TYR A 299 -15.05 9.27 -8.19
CA TYR A 299 -16.13 8.76 -9.02
C TYR A 299 -16.42 9.80 -10.10
N GLU A 300 -16.46 9.39 -11.37
CA GLU A 300 -16.70 10.31 -12.49
C GLU A 300 -18.19 10.65 -12.58
N VAL A 301 -18.51 11.95 -12.64
CA VAL A 301 -19.85 12.47 -12.86
C VAL A 301 -20.17 12.42 -14.37
N ILE A 302 -21.19 11.64 -14.73
CA ILE A 302 -21.63 11.47 -16.12
C ILE A 302 -22.83 12.35 -16.47
N SER A 303 -23.62 12.74 -15.46
CA SER A 303 -24.74 13.66 -15.62
C SER A 303 -24.93 14.48 -14.35
N ALA A 304 -25.44 15.70 -14.49
CA ALA A 304 -25.77 16.56 -13.37
C ALA A 304 -27.14 17.22 -13.61
N ASN A 305 -27.97 17.19 -12.59
CA ASN A 305 -29.19 17.98 -12.42
C ASN A 305 -29.03 18.76 -11.11
N LYS A 306 -29.69 19.92 -10.96
CA LYS A 306 -29.49 20.89 -9.86
C LYS A 306 -29.08 20.28 -8.50
N PHE A 307 -29.85 19.30 -8.02
CA PHE A 307 -29.64 18.63 -6.72
C PHE A 307 -29.19 17.16 -6.84
N SER A 308 -28.75 16.70 -8.00
CA SER A 308 -28.31 15.32 -8.16
C SER A 308 -27.27 15.13 -9.24
N VAL A 309 -26.30 14.26 -9.00
CA VAL A 309 -25.34 13.83 -10.01
C VAL A 309 -25.41 12.33 -10.20
N ASP A 310 -25.24 11.86 -11.42
CA ASP A 310 -25.08 10.44 -11.70
C ASP A 310 -23.58 10.12 -11.85
N VAL A 311 -23.13 9.05 -11.20
CA VAL A 311 -21.72 8.66 -11.13
C VAL A 311 -21.50 7.20 -11.48
N ILE A 312 -20.29 6.89 -11.94
CA ILE A 312 -19.92 5.51 -12.27
C ILE A 312 -19.30 4.81 -11.06
N GLY A 313 -19.89 3.70 -10.61
CA GLY A 313 -19.35 2.82 -9.56
C GLY A 313 -18.28 1.85 -10.09
N ARG A 314 -17.03 2.31 -10.24
CA ARG A 314 -15.89 1.55 -10.80
C ARG A 314 -15.59 0.23 -10.08
N TYR A 315 -15.91 0.13 -8.77
CA TYR A 315 -15.65 -1.05 -7.93
C TYR A 315 -16.89 -1.47 -7.13
N GLY A 316 -18.08 -1.32 -7.72
CA GLY A 316 -19.36 -1.55 -7.05
C GLY A 316 -19.91 -0.28 -6.42
N TYR A 317 -20.49 -0.41 -5.22
CA TYR A 317 -21.16 0.70 -4.54
C TYR A 317 -20.14 1.80 -4.15
N PRO A 318 -20.41 3.09 -4.43
CA PRO A 318 -19.53 4.17 -4.01
C PRO A 318 -19.25 4.15 -2.52
N LYS A 319 -17.98 4.37 -2.13
CA LYS A 319 -17.52 4.42 -0.74
C LYS A 319 -17.88 5.79 -0.13
N MET A 320 -19.18 6.03 0.00
CA MET A 320 -19.78 7.26 0.54
C MET A 320 -21.03 6.88 1.34
N ARG A 321 -21.41 7.72 2.32
CA ARG A 321 -22.58 7.52 3.17
C ARG A 321 -23.49 8.74 3.14
N ILE A 322 -24.79 8.52 3.37
CA ILE A 322 -25.72 9.63 3.60
C ILE A 322 -25.20 10.47 4.77
N ALA A 323 -25.31 11.78 4.63
CA ALA A 323 -24.73 12.83 5.47
C ALA A 323 -23.22 13.09 5.30
N ASP A 324 -22.50 12.32 4.47
CA ASP A 324 -21.11 12.65 4.13
C ASP A 324 -21.03 14.00 3.43
N LYS A 325 -20.00 14.77 3.76
CA LYS A 325 -19.55 15.88 2.93
C LYS A 325 -18.82 15.34 1.70
N VAL A 326 -19.34 15.63 0.52
CA VAL A 326 -18.70 15.29 -0.75
C VAL A 326 -18.04 16.51 -1.38
N GLN A 327 -16.96 16.28 -2.12
CA GLN A 327 -16.22 17.30 -2.86
C GLN A 327 -16.16 16.96 -4.35
N PHE A 328 -16.29 18.01 -5.17
CA PHE A 328 -16.17 17.97 -6.62
C PHE A 328 -14.85 18.59 -7.09
N VAL A 329 -14.22 17.98 -8.09
CA VAL A 329 -12.92 18.37 -8.65
C VAL A 329 -12.96 18.31 -10.17
N ASP A 330 -12.59 19.40 -10.85
CA ASP A 330 -12.51 19.42 -12.31
C ASP A 330 -11.25 18.74 -12.87
N SER A 331 -11.18 18.59 -14.20
CA SER A 331 -10.04 17.99 -14.90
C SER A 331 -8.73 18.75 -14.73
N ALA A 332 -8.78 20.04 -14.36
CA ALA A 332 -7.59 20.83 -14.03
C ALA A 332 -7.11 20.63 -12.58
N GLY A 333 -7.84 19.82 -11.79
CA GLY A 333 -7.57 19.53 -10.39
C GLY A 333 -8.03 20.63 -9.45
N LYS A 334 -8.89 21.56 -9.91
CA LYS A 334 -9.45 22.63 -9.09
C LYS A 334 -10.71 22.13 -8.38
N ARG A 335 -10.88 22.57 -7.14
CA ARG A 335 -12.08 22.30 -6.33
C ARG A 335 -13.27 23.06 -6.93
N SER A 336 -14.28 22.33 -7.40
CA SER A 336 -15.46 22.86 -8.12
C SER A 336 -16.70 23.04 -7.24
N GLY A 337 -16.65 22.60 -5.99
CA GLY A 337 -17.73 22.72 -5.03
C GLY A 337 -17.70 21.60 -3.99
N SER A 338 -18.60 21.69 -3.02
CA SER A 338 -18.88 20.62 -2.05
C SER A 338 -20.36 20.66 -1.69
N SER A 339 -20.90 19.52 -1.27
CA SER A 339 -22.26 19.45 -0.73
C SER A 339 -22.37 18.32 0.30
N ILE A 340 -23.50 18.22 1.00
CA ILE A 340 -23.85 17.07 1.83
C ILE A 340 -24.60 16.05 0.96
N LEU A 341 -24.21 14.79 1.06
CA LEU A 341 -24.87 13.68 0.36
C LEU A 341 -26.18 13.33 1.09
N MET A 342 -27.32 13.56 0.46
CA MET A 342 -28.65 13.31 1.01
C MET A 342 -29.22 11.94 0.63
N GLY A 343 -28.70 11.33 -0.44
CA GLY A 343 -29.18 10.04 -0.92
C GLY A 343 -28.25 9.44 -1.95
N ILE A 344 -28.23 8.11 -2.03
CA ILE A 344 -27.46 7.36 -3.01
C ILE A 344 -28.28 6.15 -3.46
N THR A 345 -28.59 6.09 -4.75
CA THR A 345 -29.44 5.05 -5.33
C THR A 345 -28.82 4.52 -6.61
N GLU A 346 -28.72 3.20 -6.74
CA GLU A 346 -28.37 2.61 -8.03
C GLU A 346 -29.50 2.84 -9.03
N ILE A 347 -29.16 3.31 -10.24
CA ILE A 347 -30.14 3.53 -11.31
C ILE A 347 -29.89 2.56 -12.46
N VAL A 348 -30.97 2.19 -13.16
CA VAL A 348 -30.91 1.28 -14.30
C VAL A 348 -30.18 1.95 -15.45
N GLY A 349 -29.00 1.43 -15.78
CA GLY A 349 -28.20 1.86 -16.92
C GLY A 349 -26.81 1.25 -16.82
N LYS A 350 -26.25 0.85 -17.95
CA LYS A 350 -24.80 0.65 -18.08
C LYS A 350 -24.27 1.93 -18.71
N ALA A 351 -23.21 2.49 -18.14
CA ALA A 351 -22.54 3.60 -18.81
C ALA A 351 -22.02 3.08 -20.17
N GLU A 352 -22.41 3.71 -21.27
CA GLU A 352 -21.78 3.43 -22.56
C GLU A 352 -20.29 3.78 -22.45
N THR A 353 -19.44 2.90 -22.97
CA THR A 353 -17.98 2.87 -22.81
C THR A 353 -17.24 4.02 -23.50
N GLY A 354 -17.86 5.20 -23.66
CA GLY A 354 -17.39 6.28 -24.52
C GLY A 354 -17.22 7.66 -23.89
N THR A 355 -17.42 7.86 -22.58
CA THR A 355 -17.41 9.22 -22.00
C THR A 355 -16.09 9.69 -21.37
N SER A 356 -15.06 8.84 -21.25
CA SER A 356 -13.69 9.34 -21.05
C SER A 356 -12.63 8.37 -21.57
N ASP A 357 -11.78 8.82 -22.50
CA ASP A 357 -10.60 8.06 -22.96
C ASP A 357 -9.65 7.71 -21.80
N HIS A 358 -9.75 8.41 -20.67
CA HIS A 358 -9.02 8.12 -19.44
C HIS A 358 -9.50 6.86 -18.69
N LEU A 359 -10.75 6.40 -18.90
CA LEU A 359 -11.20 5.11 -18.34
C LEU A 359 -10.74 3.91 -19.19
N ARG A 360 -10.32 4.13 -20.45
CA ARG A 360 -9.91 3.05 -21.37
C ARG A 360 -8.59 2.39 -21.02
N THR A 361 -7.66 3.11 -20.40
CA THR A 361 -6.28 2.63 -20.23
C THR A 361 -6.06 1.73 -19.02
N GLU A 362 -7.00 1.67 -18.07
CA GLU A 362 -6.76 0.98 -16.78
C GLU A 362 -7.94 0.13 -16.26
N LEU A 363 -8.97 -0.09 -17.07
CA LEU A 363 -10.02 -1.05 -16.72
C LEU A 363 -9.92 -2.27 -17.64
N PRO A 364 -9.80 -3.50 -17.09
CA PRO A 364 -9.99 -4.72 -17.87
C PRO A 364 -11.30 -4.62 -18.66
N ALA A 365 -11.30 -5.10 -19.89
CA ALA A 365 -12.46 -5.08 -20.80
C ALA A 365 -13.74 -5.69 -20.22
N GLU A 366 -13.59 -6.46 -19.14
CA GLU A 366 -14.61 -7.21 -18.41
C GLU A 366 -15.38 -6.32 -17.40
N SER A 367 -14.79 -5.18 -17.02
CA SER A 367 -15.37 -4.15 -16.13
C SER A 367 -16.42 -3.27 -16.81
N ARG A 368 -16.75 -3.54 -18.08
CA ARG A 368 -17.60 -2.73 -18.95
C ARG A 368 -19.11 -2.80 -18.61
N GLY A 369 -19.47 -3.50 -17.55
CA GLY A 369 -20.80 -3.45 -16.92
C GLY A 369 -20.83 -2.49 -15.73
N MET A 370 -20.45 -1.22 -15.93
CA MET A 370 -20.34 -0.28 -14.82
C MET A 370 -21.73 0.14 -14.30
N ARG A 371 -21.96 -0.04 -13.00
CA ARG A 371 -23.19 0.37 -12.30
C ARG A 371 -23.21 1.89 -12.15
N ILE A 372 -24.37 2.49 -12.36
CA ILE A 372 -24.56 3.94 -12.23
C ILE A 372 -25.29 4.22 -10.92
N PHE A 373 -24.83 5.24 -10.19
CA PHE A 373 -25.43 5.67 -8.94
C PHE A 373 -25.84 7.13 -9.03
N ARG A 374 -27.08 7.43 -8.66
CA ARG A 374 -27.56 8.80 -8.46
C ARG A 374 -27.24 9.23 -7.04
N LEU A 375 -26.47 10.30 -6.91
CA LEU A 375 -26.20 11.00 -5.67
C LEU A 375 -27.14 12.20 -5.56
N VAL A 376 -27.93 12.29 -4.49
CA VAL A 376 -28.76 13.47 -4.19
C VAL A 376 -27.99 14.39 -3.26
N LEU A 377 -27.95 15.69 -3.56
CA LEU A 377 -27.14 16.70 -2.89
C LEU A 377 -28.04 17.69 -2.14
N ALA A 378 -27.53 18.22 -1.02
CA ALA A 378 -28.23 19.26 -0.25
C ALA A 378 -28.21 20.63 -0.96
N ASP A 379 -27.15 20.90 -1.71
CA ASP A 379 -26.91 22.18 -2.38
C ASP A 379 -27.18 22.08 -3.88
N GLN A 380 -27.64 23.18 -4.48
CA GLN A 380 -27.71 23.29 -5.93
C GLN A 380 -26.31 23.55 -6.49
N LEU A 381 -25.80 22.63 -7.32
CA LEU A 381 -24.51 22.77 -7.98
C LEU A 381 -24.65 22.77 -9.51
N SER A 382 -23.95 23.69 -10.18
CA SER A 382 -23.81 23.68 -11.64
C SER A 382 -22.45 23.07 -11.98
N LEU A 383 -22.47 21.79 -12.37
CA LEU A 383 -21.26 21.00 -12.63
C LEU A 383 -21.27 20.52 -14.09
N PRO A 384 -20.17 20.72 -14.85
CA PRO A 384 -20.04 20.09 -16.15
C PRO A 384 -19.81 18.57 -16.01
N PRO A 385 -20.18 17.76 -17.02
CA PRO A 385 -19.77 16.36 -17.10
C PRO A 385 -18.24 16.18 -17.03
N GLY A 386 -17.77 15.05 -16.52
CA GLY A 386 -16.34 14.71 -16.40
C GLY A 386 -15.64 15.25 -15.13
N VAL A 387 -16.37 16.00 -14.31
CA VAL A 387 -15.96 16.33 -12.93
C VAL A 387 -15.90 15.07 -12.09
N LEU A 388 -14.94 14.99 -11.18
CA LEU A 388 -14.82 13.90 -10.22
C LEU A 388 -15.46 14.27 -8.89
N VAL A 389 -16.14 13.33 -8.26
CA VAL A 389 -16.66 13.45 -6.90
C VAL A 389 -16.00 12.43 -5.97
N SER A 390 -15.80 12.82 -4.70
CA SER A 390 -15.29 11.96 -3.64
C SER A 390 -15.90 12.35 -2.29
N SER A 391 -15.97 11.42 -1.34
CA SER A 391 -16.33 11.73 0.05
C SER A 391 -15.11 12.25 0.79
N LEU A 392 -15.28 13.36 1.52
CA LEU A 392 -14.27 13.90 2.43
C LEU A 392 -14.29 13.18 3.79
N ASP A 393 -15.43 12.61 4.17
CA ASP A 393 -15.61 11.93 5.45
C ASP A 393 -15.16 10.48 5.41
N MET A 394 -15.06 9.88 4.21
CA MET A 394 -14.56 8.53 3.96
C MET A 394 -13.18 8.58 3.28
N ALA A 395 -12.22 9.29 3.87
CA ALA A 395 -10.87 9.48 3.33
C ALA A 395 -9.74 9.37 4.36
N GLY A 396 -10.01 8.85 5.55
CA GLY A 396 -9.04 8.63 6.61
C GLY A 396 -8.65 9.92 7.34
N ALA A 397 -9.62 10.80 7.59
CA ALA A 397 -9.36 12.08 8.23
C ALA A 397 -8.75 11.89 9.63
N GLY A 398 -7.77 12.74 9.97
CA GLY A 398 -7.11 12.67 11.28
C GLY A 398 -6.13 11.50 11.44
N PHE A 399 -5.67 10.90 10.34
CA PHE A 399 -4.67 9.83 10.37
C PHE A 399 -3.40 10.23 11.15
N ARG A 400 -2.75 9.23 11.75
CA ARG A 400 -1.49 9.39 12.46
C ARG A 400 -0.52 8.31 11.99
N VAL A 401 0.59 8.71 11.38
CA VAL A 401 1.72 7.82 11.05
C VAL A 401 2.92 8.32 11.85
N VAL A 402 3.11 7.76 13.05
CA VAL A 402 4.01 8.32 14.06
C VAL A 402 5.03 7.30 14.58
N ASN A 403 6.30 7.71 14.62
CA ASN A 403 7.41 6.93 15.20
C ASN A 403 7.60 5.53 14.58
N ASN A 404 7.34 5.39 13.28
CA ASN A 404 7.50 4.12 12.57
C ASN A 404 8.89 3.99 11.93
N THR A 405 9.32 2.76 11.67
CA THR A 405 10.47 2.45 10.82
C THR A 405 9.97 1.86 9.50
N ILE A 406 10.18 2.57 8.39
CA ILE A 406 9.65 2.21 7.06
C ILE A 406 10.79 2.18 6.05
N GLY A 407 10.82 1.22 5.13
CA GLY A 407 11.91 1.25 4.15
C GLY A 407 12.23 -0.03 3.40
N PHE A 408 13.36 0.00 2.70
CA PHE A 408 13.89 -1.09 1.88
C PHE A 408 12.83 -1.67 0.94
N THR A 409 12.09 -0.78 0.30
CA THR A 409 10.91 -1.11 -0.49
C THR A 409 11.01 -0.54 -1.90
N ARG A 410 10.27 -1.15 -2.83
CA ARG A 410 10.10 -0.64 -4.18
C ARG A 410 9.42 0.71 -4.16
N ALA A 411 8.18 0.79 -3.72
CA ALA A 411 7.46 2.00 -4.03
C ALA A 411 7.70 3.07 -2.97
N ARG A 412 6.65 3.77 -2.57
CA ARG A 412 6.77 4.89 -1.64
C ARG A 412 6.93 4.38 -0.21
N GLY A 413 7.54 5.17 0.64
CA GLY A 413 7.49 4.90 2.09
C GLY A 413 6.06 5.09 2.60
N ILE A 414 5.53 6.30 2.47
CA ILE A 414 4.20 6.70 2.92
C ILE A 414 3.51 7.48 1.79
N LEU A 415 2.35 7.03 1.33
CA LEU A 415 1.48 7.70 0.36
C LEU A 415 0.14 8.06 1.03
N VAL A 416 -0.13 9.37 1.12
CA VAL A 416 -1.33 9.89 1.78
C VAL A 416 -2.18 10.71 0.84
N LYS A 417 -3.48 10.41 0.88
CA LYS A 417 -4.54 11.10 0.15
C LYS A 417 -5.66 11.55 1.10
N ALA A 418 -5.29 11.90 2.33
CA ALA A 418 -6.16 12.14 3.46
C ALA A 418 -5.87 13.50 4.13
N SER A 419 -6.85 14.04 4.87
CA SER A 419 -6.76 15.37 5.49
C SER A 419 -6.65 15.32 7.01
N GLY A 420 -6.17 16.42 7.62
CA GLY A 420 -6.15 16.61 9.08
C GLY A 420 -5.17 15.72 9.84
N GLY A 421 -4.24 15.06 9.15
CA GLY A 421 -3.35 14.07 9.75
C GLY A 421 -1.90 14.51 9.92
N VAL A 422 -1.14 13.63 10.57
CA VAL A 422 0.27 13.86 10.92
C VAL A 422 1.14 12.68 10.51
N ILE A 423 2.27 13.01 9.89
CA ILE A 423 3.38 12.10 9.58
C ILE A 423 4.58 12.61 10.39
N SER A 424 4.86 11.98 11.52
CA SER A 424 5.82 12.51 12.49
C SER A 424 6.80 11.49 13.05
N GLY A 425 8.07 11.88 13.20
CA GLY A 425 9.05 11.08 13.93
C GLY A 425 9.40 9.74 13.26
N ASN A 426 9.05 9.55 11.99
CA ASN A 426 9.32 8.29 11.29
C ASN A 426 10.77 8.25 10.81
N LYS A 427 11.37 7.06 10.84
CA LYS A 427 12.61 6.73 10.12
C LYS A 427 12.24 6.06 8.80
N ILE A 428 12.58 6.69 7.68
CA ILE A 428 12.30 6.19 6.33
C ILE A 428 13.61 6.02 5.57
N GLU A 429 13.92 4.79 5.12
CA GLU A 429 15.22 4.48 4.52
C GLU A 429 15.10 3.55 3.32
N GLY A 430 15.83 3.80 2.23
CA GLY A 430 15.93 2.82 1.15
C GLY A 430 14.61 2.59 0.39
N CYS A 431 13.91 3.64 -0.01
CA CYS A 431 12.77 3.54 -0.93
C CYS A 431 13.25 3.76 -2.38
N GLU A 432 12.87 2.88 -3.33
CA GLU A 432 13.15 3.11 -4.76
C GLU A 432 12.53 4.46 -5.19
N LEU A 433 11.32 4.74 -4.69
CA LEU A 433 10.58 6.00 -4.91
C LEU A 433 10.59 6.92 -3.66
N ALA A 434 9.64 7.85 -3.60
CA ALA A 434 9.57 8.89 -2.58
C ALA A 434 9.35 8.31 -1.17
N ALA A 435 9.96 8.92 -0.17
CA ALA A 435 9.76 8.54 1.23
C ALA A 435 8.36 8.92 1.72
N ILE A 436 7.90 10.12 1.40
CA ILE A 436 6.60 10.66 1.80
C ILE A 436 5.96 11.35 0.60
N VAL A 437 4.74 10.94 0.26
CA VAL A 437 3.94 11.54 -0.81
C VAL A 437 2.59 11.99 -0.26
N VAL A 438 2.21 13.22 -0.57
CA VAL A 438 0.86 13.73 -0.39
C VAL A 438 0.34 14.16 -1.76
N ALA A 439 -0.48 13.31 -2.39
CA ALA A 439 -0.95 13.51 -3.74
C ALA A 439 -2.25 12.75 -4.02
N PRO A 440 -3.26 13.35 -4.67
CA PRO A 440 -4.27 12.56 -5.37
C PRO A 440 -3.61 11.84 -6.55
N GLU A 441 -4.20 10.74 -7.01
CA GLU A 441 -3.78 10.09 -8.24
C GLU A 441 -4.98 9.92 -9.17
N PHE A 442 -5.11 10.85 -10.12
CA PHE A 442 -6.26 10.90 -11.04
C PHE A 442 -6.33 9.67 -11.97
N GLY A 443 -5.19 9.14 -12.43
CA GLY A 443 -5.15 7.91 -13.24
C GLY A 443 -5.72 6.70 -12.49
N TRP A 444 -5.25 6.51 -11.25
CA TRP A 444 -5.72 5.47 -10.34
C TRP A 444 -7.12 5.74 -9.76
N MET A 445 -7.72 6.91 -10.06
CA MET A 445 -8.97 7.38 -9.46
C MET A 445 -8.95 7.33 -7.92
N GLU A 446 -7.81 7.65 -7.33
CA GLU A 446 -7.65 7.72 -5.88
C GLU A 446 -7.74 9.16 -5.39
N ALA A 447 -8.81 9.44 -4.66
CA ALA A 447 -9.16 10.78 -4.21
C ALA A 447 -8.23 11.25 -3.10
N GLY A 448 -7.82 12.53 -3.17
CA GLY A 448 -6.72 13.03 -2.34
C GLY A 448 -6.40 14.51 -2.37
N LEU A 449 -7.39 15.41 -2.41
CA LEU A 449 -7.12 16.85 -2.27
C LEU A 449 -6.89 17.23 -0.80
N SER A 450 -5.81 16.71 -0.23
CA SER A 450 -5.50 16.80 1.20
C SER A 450 -5.44 18.24 1.71
N GLU A 451 -5.94 18.43 2.93
CA GLU A 451 -5.81 19.67 3.68
C GLU A 451 -5.41 19.45 5.14
N ASN A 452 -4.70 20.42 5.73
CA ASN A 452 -4.27 20.38 7.13
C ASN A 452 -3.37 19.17 7.45
N VAL A 453 -2.30 18.98 6.66
CA VAL A 453 -1.36 17.86 6.83
C VAL A 453 -0.03 18.34 7.37
N HIS A 454 0.48 17.64 8.38
CA HIS A 454 1.75 17.94 9.05
C HIS A 454 2.78 16.84 8.78
N ILE A 455 3.87 17.18 8.09
CA ILE A 455 5.03 16.31 7.84
C ILE A 455 6.20 16.85 8.67
N ILE A 456 6.40 16.27 9.85
CA ILE A 456 7.25 16.88 10.89
C ILE A 456 8.28 15.92 11.49
N ASN A 457 9.50 16.38 11.72
CA ASN A 457 10.53 15.63 12.47
C ASN A 457 10.81 14.22 11.92
N ASN A 458 10.66 13.96 10.62
CA ASN A 458 11.00 12.67 10.02
C ASN A 458 12.48 12.61 9.62
N SER A 459 13.08 11.43 9.70
CA SER A 459 14.44 11.14 9.21
C SER A 459 14.34 10.30 7.95
N ILE A 460 14.76 10.86 6.81
CA ILE A 460 14.72 10.25 5.49
C ILE A 460 16.14 10.04 4.99
N LYS A 461 16.45 8.82 4.55
CA LYS A 461 17.78 8.48 4.04
C LYS A 461 17.70 7.57 2.82
N ASN A 462 18.50 7.87 1.78
CA ASN A 462 18.65 6.99 0.62
C ASN A 462 17.30 6.57 -0.01
N CYS A 463 16.36 7.51 -0.14
CA CYS A 463 15.12 7.33 -0.90
C CYS A 463 15.23 7.98 -2.29
N MET A 464 14.33 7.65 -3.21
CA MET A 464 14.38 8.06 -4.63
C MET A 464 15.62 7.54 -5.37
N PHE A 465 16.02 6.30 -5.10
CA PHE A 465 17.19 5.70 -5.75
C PHE A 465 16.87 4.99 -7.07
N ALA A 466 15.61 4.89 -7.49
CA ALA A 466 15.20 4.36 -8.79
C ALA A 466 16.01 4.99 -9.94
N ASN A 467 16.06 4.30 -11.09
CA ASN A 467 16.64 4.92 -12.29
C ASN A 467 15.86 6.20 -12.67
N SER A 468 16.53 7.14 -13.31
CA SER A 468 15.91 8.40 -13.75
C SER A 468 14.67 8.14 -14.61
N ALA A 469 13.53 8.74 -14.22
CA ALA A 469 12.31 8.70 -15.01
C ALA A 469 11.69 10.10 -15.15
N TYR A 470 11.78 10.63 -16.36
CA TYR A 470 11.34 11.99 -16.71
C TYR A 470 9.84 12.23 -16.47
N GLY A 471 9.01 11.18 -16.54
CA GLY A 471 7.55 11.22 -16.44
C GLY A 471 6.96 10.94 -15.06
N ILE A 472 7.77 10.82 -13.99
CA ILE A 472 7.26 10.65 -12.61
C ILE A 472 7.10 12.01 -11.95
N GLU A 473 5.88 12.36 -11.56
CA GLU A 473 5.53 13.63 -10.90
C GLU A 473 5.92 13.68 -9.42
N GLN A 474 6.03 12.53 -8.76
CA GLN A 474 6.49 12.37 -7.37
C GLN A 474 8.02 12.42 -7.30
N ALA A 475 8.58 13.57 -7.70
CA ALA A 475 9.99 13.71 -8.08
C ALA A 475 10.97 14.06 -6.93
N ALA A 476 10.56 13.87 -5.67
CA ALA A 476 11.36 14.18 -4.48
C ALA A 476 11.11 13.17 -3.35
N PRO A 477 12.08 12.93 -2.45
CA PRO A 477 11.88 12.16 -1.22
C PRO A 477 10.65 12.61 -0.41
N ILE A 478 10.41 13.93 -0.30
CA ILE A 478 9.12 14.47 0.13
C ILE A 478 8.44 15.14 -1.08
N SER A 479 7.36 14.53 -1.58
CA SER A 479 6.58 15.04 -2.71
C SER A 479 5.17 15.41 -2.28
N VAL A 480 4.87 16.72 -2.28
CA VAL A 480 3.51 17.24 -2.13
C VAL A 480 3.07 17.76 -3.50
N VAL A 481 2.24 17.00 -4.21
CA VAL A 481 2.05 17.20 -5.65
C VAL A 481 0.61 16.95 -6.09
N VAL A 482 0.13 17.74 -7.05
CA VAL A 482 -1.11 17.46 -7.80
C VAL A 482 -0.82 17.58 -9.29
N LEU A 483 -0.78 16.44 -9.98
CA LEU A 483 -0.78 16.37 -11.44
C LEU A 483 -2.22 16.11 -11.91
N ASN A 484 -2.77 17.01 -12.72
CA ASN A 484 -4.16 16.95 -13.17
C ASN A 484 -4.34 16.03 -14.39
N ARG A 485 -5.59 15.88 -14.87
CA ARG A 485 -5.91 14.98 -16.00
C ARG A 485 -5.28 15.43 -17.33
N PHE A 486 -4.80 16.67 -17.42
CA PHE A 486 -4.09 17.19 -18.59
C PHE A 486 -2.56 16.96 -18.53
N GLY A 487 -2.06 16.24 -17.52
CA GLY A 487 -0.62 16.05 -17.33
C GLY A 487 0.10 17.32 -16.89
N GLN A 488 -0.60 18.23 -16.21
CA GLN A 488 -0.06 19.51 -15.75
C GLN A 488 -0.18 19.65 -14.23
N PHE A 489 0.74 20.37 -13.60
CA PHE A 489 0.57 20.70 -12.18
C PHE A 489 -0.60 21.67 -12.00
N SER A 490 -1.53 21.33 -11.11
CA SER A 490 -2.69 22.17 -10.80
C SER A 490 -2.30 23.55 -10.25
N ALA A 491 -3.27 24.47 -10.23
CA ALA A 491 -3.11 25.77 -9.60
C ALA A 491 -3.05 25.66 -8.07
N ALA A 492 -2.54 26.70 -7.40
CA ALA A 492 -2.58 26.80 -5.94
C ALA A 492 -4.02 26.67 -5.43
N GLY A 493 -4.23 25.83 -4.42
CA GLY A 493 -5.51 25.68 -3.73
C GLY A 493 -6.19 24.33 -3.92
N SER A 494 -5.64 23.47 -4.77
CA SER A 494 -5.98 22.04 -4.82
C SER A 494 -5.64 21.36 -3.48
N LEU A 495 -4.42 21.59 -2.98
CA LEU A 495 -3.98 21.23 -1.63
C LEU A 495 -3.99 22.48 -0.75
N ARG A 496 -4.27 22.32 0.54
CA ARG A 496 -4.37 23.46 1.48
C ARG A 496 -3.71 23.17 2.82
N ASN A 497 -3.08 24.17 3.43
CA ASN A 497 -2.53 24.06 4.79
C ASN A 497 -1.58 22.86 4.95
N ILE A 498 -0.53 22.80 4.14
CA ILE A 498 0.48 21.73 4.21
C ILE A 498 1.73 22.25 4.90
N PHE A 499 2.17 21.56 5.95
CA PHE A 499 3.30 21.99 6.79
C PHE A 499 4.41 20.95 6.79
N ILE A 500 5.57 21.29 6.20
CA ILE A 500 6.75 20.44 6.11
C ILE A 500 7.83 21.04 7.02
N LYS A 501 8.02 20.49 8.21
CA LYS A 501 8.88 21.11 9.23
C LYS A 501 9.91 20.16 9.83
N ASN A 502 11.14 20.64 10.00
CA ASN A 502 12.16 19.96 10.81
C ASN A 502 12.47 18.52 10.37
N ASN A 503 12.26 18.18 9.10
CA ASN A 503 12.64 16.87 8.58
C ASN A 503 14.13 16.86 8.24
N LYS A 504 14.80 15.72 8.41
CA LYS A 504 16.18 15.49 7.99
C LYS A 504 16.19 14.60 6.76
N ILE A 505 16.80 15.04 5.67
CA ILE A 505 16.88 14.29 4.41
C ILE A 505 18.35 14.17 4.01
N THR A 506 18.88 12.95 3.92
CA THR A 506 20.28 12.69 3.58
C THR A 506 20.40 11.57 2.54
N ASP A 507 21.51 11.54 1.79
CA ASP A 507 21.81 10.49 0.80
C ASP A 507 20.72 10.30 -0.26
N SER A 508 19.88 11.32 -0.48
CA SER A 508 18.78 11.32 -1.45
C SER A 508 19.01 12.38 -2.52
N PRO A 509 18.48 12.19 -3.74
CA PRO A 509 18.66 13.14 -4.83
C PRO A 509 17.93 14.46 -4.56
N TRP A 510 18.28 15.47 -5.36
CA TRP A 510 17.54 16.73 -5.43
C TRP A 510 16.47 16.72 -6.56
N PRO A 511 15.33 17.42 -6.39
CA PRO A 511 14.96 18.12 -5.16
C PRO A 511 14.66 17.15 -4.01
N ALA A 512 15.09 17.52 -2.80
CA ALA A 512 14.81 16.75 -1.59
C ALA A 512 13.35 16.96 -1.14
N ILE A 513 12.81 18.15 -1.40
CA ILE A 513 11.42 18.52 -1.13
C ILE A 513 10.82 19.17 -2.38
N MET A 514 9.68 18.65 -2.82
CA MET A 514 8.87 19.22 -3.90
C MET A 514 7.48 19.58 -3.38
N VAL A 515 7.02 20.80 -3.70
CA VAL A 515 5.67 21.27 -3.32
C VAL A 515 4.97 21.95 -4.49
N THR A 516 3.82 21.42 -4.89
CA THR A 516 2.96 22.05 -5.91
C THR A 516 1.53 22.23 -5.45
N SER A 517 0.83 23.19 -6.07
CA SER A 517 -0.63 23.32 -5.94
C SER A 517 -1.13 23.64 -4.52
N VAL A 518 -0.25 24.02 -3.60
CA VAL A 518 -0.56 24.32 -2.20
C VAL A 518 -0.97 25.79 -2.03
N TYR A 519 -2.14 26.01 -1.43
CA TYR A 519 -2.55 27.30 -0.88
C TYR A 519 -2.43 27.27 0.64
N HIS A 520 -1.60 28.17 1.19
CA HIS A 520 -1.32 28.27 2.62
C HIS A 520 -0.56 27.04 3.18
N GLY A 521 0.37 27.26 4.12
CA GLY A 521 1.32 26.23 4.57
C GLY A 521 2.75 26.76 4.71
N SER A 522 3.70 25.88 5.04
CA SER A 522 5.11 26.27 5.22
C SER A 522 6.09 25.14 4.98
N VAL A 523 7.29 25.48 4.50
CA VAL A 523 8.45 24.58 4.42
C VAL A 523 9.59 25.18 5.26
N THR A 524 9.82 24.71 6.48
CA THR A 524 10.73 25.40 7.44
C THR A 524 11.55 24.44 8.31
N GLY A 525 12.78 24.83 8.65
CA GLY A 525 13.64 24.09 9.59
C GLY A 525 14.12 22.72 9.12
N ASN A 526 13.90 22.35 7.85
CA ASN A 526 14.33 21.06 7.30
C ASN A 526 15.84 21.08 7.05
N VAL A 527 16.52 19.99 7.44
CA VAL A 527 17.95 19.78 7.22
C VAL A 527 18.13 18.91 5.99
N ILE A 528 18.62 19.50 4.90
CA ILE A 528 18.87 18.80 3.64
C ILE A 528 20.37 18.58 3.50
N GLY A 529 20.78 17.32 3.56
CA GLY A 529 22.14 16.89 3.27
C GLY A 529 22.47 17.06 1.79
N ARG A 530 23.77 16.96 1.48
CA ARG A 530 24.20 16.86 0.08
C ARG A 530 23.54 15.65 -0.57
N PRO A 531 23.16 15.75 -1.86
CA PRO A 531 22.66 14.60 -2.56
C PRO A 531 23.73 13.51 -2.57
N GLY A 532 23.28 12.25 -2.53
CA GLY A 532 24.17 11.10 -2.63
C GLY A 532 24.91 11.06 -3.99
N VAL A 533 25.54 9.93 -4.29
CA VAL A 533 26.43 9.78 -5.46
C VAL A 533 25.70 9.92 -6.82
N PHE A 534 24.36 9.93 -6.83
CA PHE A 534 23.57 9.94 -8.07
C PHE A 534 22.77 11.24 -8.23
N SER A 535 22.90 11.86 -9.41
CA SER A 535 21.93 12.85 -9.89
C SER A 535 20.70 12.15 -10.45
N ARG A 536 19.52 12.73 -10.23
CA ARG A 536 18.25 12.22 -10.76
C ARG A 536 17.56 13.28 -11.59
N THR A 537 16.76 12.83 -12.55
CA THR A 537 16.00 13.69 -13.47
C THR A 537 14.49 13.45 -13.39
N HIS A 538 14.02 12.94 -12.25
CA HIS A 538 12.59 12.71 -12.04
C HIS A 538 11.78 13.99 -12.25
N GLY A 539 10.65 13.87 -12.95
CA GLY A 539 9.70 14.95 -13.18
C GLY A 539 10.15 16.04 -14.15
N GLN A 540 11.28 15.88 -14.86
CA GLN A 540 11.75 16.87 -15.83
C GLN A 540 10.76 17.15 -16.96
N ASN A 541 9.96 16.16 -17.40
CA ASN A 541 8.91 16.39 -18.40
C ASN A 541 7.83 17.36 -17.90
N PHE A 542 7.72 17.53 -16.58
CA PHE A 542 6.83 18.51 -15.94
C PHE A 542 7.56 19.81 -15.54
N GLY A 543 8.84 19.96 -15.86
CA GLY A 543 9.66 21.13 -15.56
C GLY A 543 10.27 21.15 -14.16
N VAL A 544 10.40 19.99 -13.50
CA VAL A 544 11.12 19.89 -12.21
C VAL A 544 12.60 20.20 -12.41
N ILE A 545 13.16 21.06 -11.54
CA ILE A 545 14.58 21.45 -11.59
C ILE A 545 15.35 20.66 -10.51
N ASN A 546 16.05 19.61 -10.93
CA ASN A 546 16.76 18.69 -10.02
C ASN A 546 18.09 19.22 -9.44
N SER A 547 18.47 20.46 -9.76
CA SER A 547 19.63 21.13 -9.16
C SER A 547 19.28 21.94 -7.90
N LYS A 548 18.00 22.03 -7.53
CA LYS A 548 17.55 22.78 -6.34
C LYS A 548 17.19 21.82 -5.21
N ALA A 549 17.66 22.09 -3.99
CA ALA A 549 17.32 21.29 -2.80
C ALA A 549 15.81 21.29 -2.50
N ILE A 550 15.15 22.44 -2.65
CA ILE A 550 13.70 22.60 -2.53
C ILE A 550 13.17 23.19 -3.83
N TRP A 551 12.14 22.57 -4.40
CA TRP A 551 11.50 23.04 -5.62
C TRP A 551 10.00 23.23 -5.41
N THR A 552 9.45 24.34 -5.89
CA THR A 552 8.03 24.66 -5.73
C THR A 552 7.43 25.20 -7.01
N ARG A 553 6.15 24.89 -7.27
CA ARG A 553 5.41 25.45 -8.41
C ARG A 553 3.93 25.62 -8.11
N HIS A 554 3.35 26.73 -8.55
CA HIS A 554 1.94 27.08 -8.31
C HIS A 554 1.56 27.01 -6.82
N THR A 555 2.39 27.61 -5.97
CA THR A 555 2.16 27.63 -4.52
C THR A 555 1.91 29.06 -4.02
N LYS A 556 1.19 29.16 -2.90
CA LYS A 556 1.05 30.38 -2.08
C LYS A 556 1.37 30.04 -0.62
N LEU A 557 2.65 29.78 -0.34
CA LEU A 557 3.14 29.42 1.00
C LEU A 557 3.26 30.66 1.88
N VAL A 558 3.04 30.49 3.19
CA VAL A 558 3.16 31.57 4.19
C VAL A 558 4.62 31.76 4.61
N SER A 559 5.41 30.69 4.59
CA SER A 559 6.85 30.75 4.85
C SER A 559 7.59 29.63 4.15
N MET A 560 8.82 29.93 3.74
CA MET A 560 9.76 29.00 3.15
C MET A 560 11.15 29.30 3.70
N GLN A 561 11.89 28.27 4.13
CA GLN A 561 13.28 28.42 4.55
C GLN A 561 14.14 28.92 3.38
N PRO A 562 15.22 29.68 3.66
CA PRO A 562 16.21 30.01 2.65
C PRO A 562 16.72 28.73 1.95
N LEU A 563 16.94 28.84 0.64
CA LEU A 563 17.38 27.74 -0.21
C LEU A 563 18.80 27.28 0.09
#